data_AF-A0A8H4XSB3-F1
#
_entry.id   AF-A0A8H4XSB3-F1
#
_cell.length_a   1.000
_cell.length_b   1.000
_cell.length_c   1.000
_cell.angle_alpha   90.00
_cell.angle_beta   90.00
_cell.angle_gamma   90.00
#
_symmetry.space_group_name_H-M   'P 1'
#
loop_
_entity.id
_entity.type
_entity.pdbx_description
1 polymer ?
#
loop_
_entity_poly.entity_id
_entity_poly.type
_entity_poly.pdbx_seq_one_letter_code
_entity_poly.pdbx_strand_id
1 'polypeptide(L)'
;MQTAIHLLQDLMLRVFIEWDSLKSDAESRLAATGITVQPLNWEERYVMLLWLSHLLLAPFDLASISSDDIPIPYNYTQILESIPTNTPQLAKAIISIAVRYVVTAGKEREAATLLLARLVLRPDMQRLGLLRILTNWAFSVIQPPAESETLPPVYTCIGVLSFLARLGVSGQVEDLAPLVTQFFDKILRIAQGDSAICKNIRSSASARKLLVKILRTCATLALTLAEKGDPHVPEDKVSFILEESIDFFLVTLADKDMPVRFAASKALAMVALKLDADMSADV
;
A
#
# COMPACT_ATOMS: atom_id res chain seq x y z
N MET A 1 -19.35 18.94 -16.01
CA MET A 1 -18.12 18.12 -15.88
C MET A 1 -18.25 17.08 -14.77
N GLN A 2 -18.55 17.48 -13.53
CA GLN A 2 -18.71 16.57 -12.38
C GLN A 2 -19.77 15.47 -12.61
N THR A 3 -20.94 15.81 -13.17
CA THR A 3 -22.00 14.83 -13.52
C THR A 3 -21.57 13.80 -14.56
N ALA A 4 -20.72 14.19 -15.52
CA ALA A 4 -20.20 13.26 -16.52
C ALA A 4 -19.15 12.31 -15.94
N ILE A 5 -18.30 12.82 -15.03
CA ILE A 5 -17.32 12.00 -14.30
C ILE A 5 -18.06 11.02 -13.37
N HIS A 6 -19.10 11.47 -12.68
CA HIS A 6 -19.98 10.63 -11.86
C HIS A 6 -20.53 9.43 -12.65
N LEU A 7 -21.21 9.70 -13.76
CA LEU A 7 -21.85 8.66 -14.57
C LEU A 7 -20.84 7.68 -15.14
N LEU A 8 -19.69 8.17 -15.63
CA LEU A 8 -18.65 7.32 -16.18
C LEU A 8 -17.99 6.44 -15.10
N GLN A 9 -17.71 7.01 -13.94
CA GLN A 9 -17.06 6.31 -12.84
C GLN A 9 -17.95 5.21 -12.26
N ASP A 10 -19.21 5.53 -11.98
CA ASP A 10 -20.17 4.59 -11.42
C ASP A 10 -20.44 3.43 -12.40
N LEU A 11 -20.68 3.75 -13.68
CA LEU A 11 -20.89 2.75 -14.73
C LEU A 11 -19.69 1.82 -14.88
N MET A 12 -18.48 2.38 -15.03
CA MET A 12 -17.28 1.58 -15.25
C MET A 12 -16.92 0.73 -14.03
N LEU A 13 -17.15 1.22 -12.81
CA LEU A 13 -16.96 0.43 -11.61
C LEU A 13 -17.93 -0.75 -11.56
N ARG A 14 -19.21 -0.54 -11.90
CA ARG A 14 -20.20 -1.63 -11.96
C ARG A 14 -19.86 -2.65 -13.02
N VAL A 15 -19.49 -2.20 -14.21
CA VAL A 15 -19.05 -3.06 -15.32
C VAL A 15 -17.82 -3.86 -14.90
N PHE A 16 -16.85 -3.22 -14.24
CA PHE A 16 -15.68 -3.92 -13.73
C PHE A 16 -16.06 -4.98 -12.70
N ILE A 17 -16.91 -4.65 -11.73
CA ILE A 17 -17.39 -5.60 -10.71
C ILE A 17 -18.11 -6.79 -11.36
N GLU A 18 -18.97 -6.53 -12.34
CA GLU A 18 -19.69 -7.57 -13.06
C GLU A 18 -18.73 -8.50 -13.81
N TRP A 19 -17.84 -7.95 -14.63
CA TRP A 19 -16.88 -8.74 -15.41
C TRP A 19 -15.87 -9.48 -14.54
N ASP A 20 -15.46 -8.89 -13.43
CA ASP A 20 -14.51 -9.50 -12.51
C ASP A 20 -15.12 -10.63 -11.67
N SER A 21 -16.45 -10.61 -11.50
CA SER A 21 -17.19 -11.68 -10.81
C SER A 21 -17.33 -12.96 -11.65
N LEU A 22 -17.10 -12.88 -12.97
CA LEU A 22 -17.17 -14.03 -13.87
C LEU A 22 -16.01 -14.98 -13.58
N LYS A 23 -16.32 -16.20 -13.14
CA LYS A 23 -15.34 -17.25 -12.90
C LYS A 23 -15.03 -17.99 -14.20
N SER A 24 -13.75 -18.31 -14.43
CA SER A 24 -13.25 -19.07 -15.59
C SER A 24 -13.90 -20.44 -15.78
N ASP A 25 -14.40 -21.06 -14.71
CA ASP A 25 -15.03 -22.40 -14.75
C ASP A 25 -16.55 -22.35 -14.95
N ALA A 26 -17.16 -21.17 -15.01
CA ALA A 26 -18.57 -21.07 -15.37
C ALA A 26 -18.67 -21.21 -16.89
N GLU A 27 -19.21 -22.35 -17.35
CA GLU A 27 -19.67 -22.54 -18.74
C GLU A 27 -20.21 -21.22 -19.27
N SER A 28 -19.62 -20.77 -20.38
CA SER A 28 -19.92 -19.49 -21.01
C SER A 28 -21.42 -19.26 -21.00
N ARG A 29 -21.89 -18.39 -20.09
CA ARG A 29 -23.32 -18.10 -20.01
C ARG A 29 -23.70 -17.48 -21.34
N LEU A 30 -24.46 -18.21 -22.15
CA LEU A 30 -25.13 -17.67 -23.33
C LEU A 30 -26.05 -16.55 -22.83
N ALA A 31 -25.54 -15.31 -22.83
CA ALA A 31 -26.36 -14.14 -22.65
C ALA A 31 -27.36 -14.12 -23.80
N ALA A 32 -28.62 -13.80 -23.51
CA ALA A 32 -29.75 -13.78 -24.46
C ALA A 32 -29.56 -12.84 -25.67
N THR A 33 -28.41 -12.16 -25.76
CA THR A 33 -27.99 -11.20 -26.78
C THR A 33 -26.89 -11.71 -27.71
N GLY A 34 -26.39 -12.95 -27.55
CA GLY A 34 -25.38 -13.54 -28.45
C GLY A 34 -23.95 -13.03 -28.25
N ILE A 35 -23.69 -12.26 -27.18
CA ILE A 35 -22.34 -11.79 -26.80
C ILE A 35 -21.86 -12.63 -25.61
N THR A 36 -20.81 -13.42 -25.80
CA THR A 36 -20.14 -14.15 -24.71
C THR A 36 -19.21 -13.21 -23.96
N VAL A 37 -19.54 -12.87 -22.72
CA VAL A 37 -18.64 -12.09 -21.84
C VAL A 37 -17.65 -13.07 -21.22
N GLN A 38 -16.36 -12.91 -21.54
CA GLN A 38 -15.28 -13.72 -20.98
C GLN A 38 -14.81 -13.15 -19.63
N PRO A 39 -14.25 -14.00 -18.73
CA PRO A 39 -13.57 -13.51 -17.54
C PRO A 39 -12.43 -12.58 -17.93
N LEU A 40 -12.19 -11.54 -17.13
CA LEU A 40 -11.08 -10.63 -17.39
C LEU A 40 -9.73 -11.36 -17.30
N ASN A 41 -8.84 -11.07 -18.23
CA ASN A 41 -7.43 -11.43 -18.14
C ASN A 41 -6.69 -10.47 -17.21
N TRP A 42 -5.46 -10.81 -16.80
CA TRP A 42 -4.73 -9.99 -15.82
C TRP A 42 -4.39 -8.59 -16.38
N GLU A 43 -4.16 -8.47 -17.68
CA GLU A 43 -3.91 -7.20 -18.38
C GLU A 43 -5.11 -6.26 -18.27
N GLU A 44 -6.31 -6.80 -18.49
CA GLU A 44 -7.57 -6.04 -18.44
C GLU A 44 -7.86 -5.59 -17.01
N ARG A 45 -7.69 -6.49 -16.03
CA ARG A 45 -7.77 -6.14 -14.60
C ARG A 45 -6.78 -5.04 -14.25
N TYR A 46 -5.53 -5.16 -14.72
CA TYR A 46 -4.48 -4.16 -14.48
C TYR A 46 -4.88 -2.78 -15.02
N VAL A 47 -5.36 -2.72 -16.27
CA VAL A 47 -5.80 -1.47 -16.91
C VAL A 47 -7.01 -0.87 -16.18
N MET A 48 -7.99 -1.68 -15.80
CA MET A 48 -9.18 -1.22 -15.05
C MET A 48 -8.81 -0.64 -13.68
N LEU A 49 -7.94 -1.32 -12.92
CA LEU A 49 -7.43 -0.83 -11.64
C LEU A 49 -6.64 0.47 -11.79
N LEU A 50 -5.80 0.56 -12.83
CA LEU A 50 -5.10 1.81 -13.14
C LEU A 50 -6.08 2.92 -13.49
N TRP A 51 -7.09 2.65 -14.30
CA TRP A 51 -8.08 3.65 -14.67
C TRP A 51 -8.83 4.19 -13.45
N LEU A 52 -9.31 3.31 -12.57
CA LEU A 52 -9.91 3.71 -11.28
C LEU A 52 -8.94 4.59 -10.47
N SER A 53 -7.65 4.26 -10.47
CA SER A 53 -6.65 5.03 -9.72
C SER A 53 -6.43 6.44 -10.27
N HIS A 54 -6.69 6.67 -11.55
CA HIS A 54 -6.63 8.01 -12.16
C HIS A 54 -7.88 8.82 -11.84
N LEU A 55 -9.06 8.19 -11.77
CA LEU A 55 -10.28 8.88 -11.36
C LEU A 55 -10.21 9.42 -9.93
N LEU A 56 -9.45 8.76 -9.06
CA LEU A 56 -9.16 9.25 -7.71
C LEU A 56 -8.32 10.54 -7.66
N LEU A 57 -7.90 11.09 -8.80
CA LEU A 57 -7.29 12.42 -8.89
C LEU A 57 -8.34 13.54 -9.04
N ALA A 58 -9.63 13.20 -9.09
CA ALA A 58 -10.69 14.19 -9.17
C ALA A 58 -10.66 15.17 -7.97
N PRO A 59 -10.81 16.49 -8.20
CA PRO A 59 -10.61 17.53 -7.19
C PRO A 59 -11.84 17.78 -6.30
N PHE A 60 -12.72 16.77 -6.16
CA PHE A 60 -13.95 16.86 -5.36
C PHE A 60 -14.11 15.61 -4.50
N ASP A 61 -14.85 15.74 -3.39
CA ASP A 61 -15.08 14.66 -2.44
C ASP A 61 -15.81 13.47 -3.11
N LEU A 62 -15.39 12.23 -2.81
CA LEU A 62 -16.00 11.02 -3.37
C LEU A 62 -17.46 10.87 -2.98
N ALA A 63 -17.87 11.46 -1.85
CA ALA A 63 -19.28 11.53 -1.46
C ALA A 63 -20.15 12.22 -2.52
N SER A 64 -19.60 13.19 -3.26
CA SER A 64 -20.34 13.92 -4.31
C SER A 64 -20.59 13.11 -5.58
N ILE A 65 -19.91 11.97 -5.73
CA ILE A 65 -19.99 11.09 -6.90
C ILE A 65 -20.18 9.61 -6.54
N SER A 66 -20.66 9.35 -5.32
CA SER A 66 -20.96 7.98 -4.88
C SER A 66 -22.46 7.76 -4.99
N SER A 67 -22.85 6.71 -5.72
CA SER A 67 -24.21 6.18 -5.62
C SER A 67 -24.31 5.22 -4.43
N ASP A 68 -25.42 5.22 -3.71
CA ASP A 68 -25.59 4.42 -2.49
C ASP A 68 -25.75 2.91 -2.77
N ASP A 69 -26.09 2.55 -4.00
CA ASP A 69 -26.39 1.19 -4.45
C ASP A 69 -25.20 0.47 -5.13
N ILE A 70 -23.99 1.07 -5.09
CA ILE A 70 -22.79 0.44 -5.65
C ILE A 70 -22.52 -0.90 -4.93
N PRO A 71 -22.37 -2.01 -5.65
CA PRO A 71 -22.08 -3.32 -5.04
C PRO A 71 -20.67 -3.36 -4.43
N ILE A 72 -20.52 -4.11 -3.33
CA ILE A 72 -19.22 -4.40 -2.71
C ILE A 72 -18.89 -5.88 -3.03
N PRO A 73 -18.00 -6.15 -4.00
CA PRO A 73 -17.87 -7.49 -4.59
C PRO A 73 -17.18 -8.52 -3.69
N TYR A 74 -16.17 -8.08 -2.93
CA TYR A 74 -15.34 -8.94 -2.10
C TYR A 74 -15.56 -8.64 -0.62
N ASN A 75 -15.99 -9.66 0.12
CA ASN A 75 -16.24 -9.51 1.55
C ASN A 75 -14.94 -9.65 2.35
N TYR A 76 -14.33 -8.51 2.68
CA TYR A 76 -13.22 -8.42 3.65
C TYR A 76 -13.76 -7.88 4.96
N THR A 77 -14.53 -8.72 5.66
CA THR A 77 -15.31 -8.37 6.86
C THR A 77 -14.48 -7.56 7.87
N GLN A 78 -13.26 -8.03 8.19
CA GLN A 78 -12.37 -7.37 9.16
C GLN A 78 -12.03 -5.90 8.80
N ILE A 79 -11.85 -5.61 7.51
CA ILE A 79 -11.53 -4.24 7.05
C ILE A 79 -12.81 -3.42 6.96
N LEU A 80 -13.86 -4.00 6.37
CA LEU A 80 -15.12 -3.30 6.11
C LEU A 80 -15.84 -2.90 7.39
N GLU A 81 -15.75 -3.71 8.46
CA GLU A 81 -16.29 -3.38 9.79
C GLU A 81 -15.50 -2.24 10.48
N SER A 82 -14.21 -2.11 10.17
CA SER A 82 -13.36 -1.05 10.72
C SER A 82 -13.54 0.30 10.01
N ILE A 83 -14.24 0.32 8.87
CA ILE A 83 -14.47 1.53 8.07
C ILE A 83 -15.70 2.28 8.59
N PRO A 84 -15.61 3.61 8.80
CA PRO A 84 -16.75 4.41 9.25
C PRO A 84 -17.97 4.27 8.34
N THR A 85 -19.17 4.20 8.94
CA THR A 85 -20.43 4.01 8.20
C THR A 85 -20.70 5.10 7.16
N ASN A 86 -20.31 6.34 7.47
CA ASN A 86 -20.39 7.51 6.60
C ASN A 86 -19.37 7.53 5.45
N THR A 87 -18.54 6.50 5.31
CA THR A 87 -17.65 6.36 4.15
C THR A 87 -18.47 6.12 2.88
N PRO A 88 -18.23 6.87 1.79
CA PRO A 88 -18.96 6.70 0.53
C PRO A 88 -18.90 5.25 0.03
N GLN A 89 -20.02 4.75 -0.50
CA GLN A 89 -20.13 3.38 -1.00
C GLN A 89 -19.10 3.09 -2.10
N LEU A 90 -18.83 4.07 -2.97
CA LEU A 90 -17.77 4.05 -3.97
C LEU A 90 -16.40 3.72 -3.35
N ALA A 91 -16.04 4.37 -2.24
CA ALA A 91 -14.76 4.11 -1.57
C ALA A 91 -14.72 2.70 -0.97
N LYS A 92 -15.82 2.22 -0.37
CA LYS A 92 -15.92 0.84 0.16
C LYS A 92 -15.76 -0.21 -0.95
N ALA A 93 -16.38 0.01 -2.11
CA ALA A 93 -16.23 -0.86 -3.29
C ALA A 93 -14.79 -0.86 -3.82
N ILE A 94 -14.16 0.31 -3.94
CA ILE A 94 -12.75 0.41 -4.34
C ILE A 94 -11.83 -0.30 -3.36
N ILE A 95 -12.04 -0.15 -2.03
CA ILE A 95 -11.25 -0.85 -1.01
C ILE A 95 -11.39 -2.36 -1.16
N SER A 96 -12.61 -2.84 -1.29
CA SER A 96 -12.92 -4.27 -1.47
C SER A 96 -12.16 -4.88 -2.65
N ILE A 97 -12.13 -4.18 -3.79
CA ILE A 97 -11.42 -4.61 -5.00
C ILE A 97 -9.90 -4.46 -4.84
N ALA A 98 -9.43 -3.32 -4.36
CA ALA A 98 -8.01 -3.05 -4.26
C ALA A 98 -7.33 -4.02 -3.28
N VAL A 99 -7.95 -4.27 -2.11
CA VAL A 99 -7.46 -5.25 -1.14
C VAL A 99 -7.41 -6.65 -1.75
N ARG A 100 -8.45 -7.05 -2.51
CA ARG A 100 -8.47 -8.33 -3.23
C ARG A 100 -7.22 -8.51 -4.05
N TYR A 101 -6.85 -7.52 -4.84
CA TYR A 101 -5.73 -7.61 -5.77
C TYR A 101 -4.36 -7.31 -5.17
N VAL A 102 -4.29 -6.51 -4.10
CA VAL A 102 -3.05 -6.29 -3.33
C VAL A 102 -2.49 -7.62 -2.83
N VAL A 103 -3.33 -8.54 -2.38
CA VAL A 103 -2.90 -9.83 -1.81
C VAL A 103 -2.74 -10.97 -2.83
N THR A 104 -2.82 -10.69 -4.13
CA THR A 104 -2.60 -11.70 -5.19
C THR A 104 -1.14 -11.76 -5.66
N ALA A 105 -0.75 -12.86 -6.30
CA ALA A 105 0.59 -13.02 -6.86
C ALA A 105 0.78 -12.38 -8.26
N GLY A 106 -0.27 -11.79 -8.84
CA GLY A 106 -0.27 -11.28 -10.21
C GLY A 106 0.27 -9.86 -10.39
N LYS A 107 0.30 -9.42 -11.65
CA LYS A 107 0.77 -8.08 -12.06
C LYS A 107 -0.22 -6.98 -11.71
N GLU A 108 -1.52 -7.30 -11.69
CA GLU A 108 -2.63 -6.48 -11.22
C GLU A 108 -2.41 -5.91 -9.81
N ARG A 109 -1.60 -6.59 -8.97
CA ARG A 109 -1.16 -6.10 -7.66
C ARG A 109 -0.50 -4.72 -7.71
N GLU A 110 0.29 -4.42 -8.74
CA GLU A 110 0.98 -3.13 -8.85
C GLU A 110 -0.04 -1.97 -9.03
N ALA A 111 -1.07 -2.20 -9.86
CA ALA A 111 -2.17 -1.25 -10.06
C ALA A 111 -3.08 -1.14 -8.83
N ALA A 112 -3.40 -2.27 -8.19
CA ALA A 112 -4.20 -2.31 -6.97
C ALA A 112 -3.53 -1.57 -5.80
N THR A 113 -2.21 -1.75 -5.67
CA THR A 113 -1.38 -1.04 -4.68
C THR A 113 -1.43 0.48 -4.89
N LEU A 114 -1.32 0.92 -6.15
CA LEU A 114 -1.41 2.33 -6.50
C LEU A 114 -2.81 2.90 -6.22
N LEU A 115 -3.85 2.15 -6.61
CA LEU A 115 -5.25 2.50 -6.36
C LEU A 115 -5.53 2.67 -4.87
N LEU A 116 -5.13 1.70 -4.04
CA LEU A 116 -5.35 1.73 -2.59
C LEU A 116 -4.59 2.89 -1.94
N ALA A 117 -3.31 3.09 -2.29
CA ALA A 117 -2.51 4.18 -1.76
C ALA A 117 -3.09 5.55 -2.12
N ARG A 118 -3.50 5.74 -3.38
CA ARG A 118 -4.16 6.99 -3.79
C ARG A 118 -5.44 7.22 -3.01
N LEU A 119 -6.29 6.21 -2.87
CA LEU A 119 -7.56 6.35 -2.13
C LEU A 119 -7.33 6.83 -0.71
N VAL A 120 -6.46 6.17 0.05
CA VAL A 120 -6.27 6.48 1.47
C VAL A 120 -5.54 7.79 1.72
N LEU A 121 -4.79 8.28 0.73
CA LEU A 121 -4.09 9.56 0.78
C LEU A 121 -4.95 10.74 0.31
N ARG A 122 -6.18 10.52 -0.17
CA ARG A 122 -7.07 11.63 -0.51
C ARG A 122 -7.53 12.38 0.74
N PRO A 123 -7.59 13.72 0.74
CA PRO A 123 -7.98 14.51 1.91
C PRO A 123 -9.36 14.15 2.49
N ASP A 124 -10.35 13.87 1.64
CA ASP A 124 -11.70 13.45 2.07
C ASP A 124 -11.69 12.09 2.76
N MET A 125 -10.84 11.18 2.31
CA MET A 125 -10.68 9.84 2.88
C MET A 125 -9.81 9.83 4.14
N GLN A 126 -8.81 10.70 4.22
CA GLN A 126 -7.99 10.90 5.42
C GLN A 126 -8.82 11.48 6.58
N ARG A 127 -9.75 12.41 6.31
CA ARG A 127 -10.70 12.91 7.31
C ARG A 127 -11.55 11.79 7.95
N LEU A 128 -11.78 10.71 7.21
CA LEU A 128 -12.45 9.50 7.69
C LEU A 128 -11.51 8.49 8.36
N GLY A 129 -10.22 8.83 8.50
CA GLY A 129 -9.22 7.98 9.14
C GLY A 129 -8.77 6.78 8.31
N LEU A 130 -9.09 6.73 7.00
CA LEU A 130 -8.81 5.56 6.17
C LEU A 130 -7.31 5.24 6.07
N LEU A 131 -6.44 6.25 6.03
CA LEU A 131 -4.99 6.04 6.06
C LEU A 131 -4.55 5.19 7.26
N ARG A 132 -5.02 5.54 8.47
CA ARG A 132 -4.71 4.80 9.70
C ARG A 132 -5.34 3.41 9.71
N ILE A 133 -6.60 3.30 9.30
CA ILE A 133 -7.32 2.01 9.27
C ILE A 133 -6.62 1.01 8.35
N LEU A 134 -6.32 1.40 7.10
CA LEU A 134 -5.70 0.51 6.13
C LEU A 134 -4.22 0.22 6.45
N THR A 135 -3.53 1.16 7.09
CA THR A 135 -2.20 0.93 7.65
C THR A 135 -2.24 -0.13 8.76
N ASN A 136 -3.19 -0.03 9.68
CA ASN A 136 -3.33 -1.00 10.77
C ASN A 136 -3.67 -2.39 10.23
N TRP A 137 -4.56 -2.48 9.24
CA TRP A 137 -4.82 -3.71 8.52
C TRP A 137 -3.55 -4.27 7.86
N ALA A 138 -2.79 -3.44 7.16
CA ALA A 138 -1.54 -3.86 6.53
C ALA A 138 -0.60 -4.49 7.57
N PHE A 139 -0.41 -3.84 8.72
CA PHE A 139 0.40 -4.40 9.80
C PHE A 139 -0.19 -5.68 10.41
N SER A 140 -1.51 -5.82 10.54
CA SER A 140 -2.09 -7.07 11.05
C SER A 140 -1.86 -8.26 10.12
N VAL A 141 -1.68 -8.02 8.82
CA VAL A 141 -1.35 -9.08 7.84
C VAL A 141 0.10 -9.53 7.95
N ILE A 142 1.05 -8.59 8.10
CA ILE A 142 2.51 -8.89 8.12
C ILE A 142 3.06 -9.12 9.53
N GLN A 143 2.27 -8.84 10.56
CA GLN A 143 2.55 -9.09 11.98
C GLN A 143 1.28 -9.64 12.66
N PRO A 144 0.83 -10.84 12.30
CA PRO A 144 -0.34 -11.44 12.92
C PRO A 144 -0.10 -11.71 14.41
N PRO A 145 -1.16 -11.81 15.23
CA PRO A 145 -1.04 -12.22 16.63
C PRO A 145 -0.30 -13.55 16.77
N ALA A 146 0.43 -13.73 17.88
CA ALA A 146 1.24 -14.92 18.13
C ALA A 146 0.45 -16.24 18.11
N GLU A 147 -0.86 -16.16 18.31
CA GLU A 147 -1.82 -17.28 18.31
C GLU A 147 -2.24 -17.73 16.89
N SER A 148 -1.76 -17.06 15.84
CA SER A 148 -2.09 -17.44 14.47
C SER A 148 -1.37 -18.72 14.06
N GLU A 149 -2.11 -19.81 13.87
CA GLU A 149 -1.58 -21.14 13.53
C GLU A 149 -0.97 -21.20 12.11
N THR A 150 -1.37 -20.31 11.21
CA THR A 150 -0.95 -20.34 9.80
C THR A 150 -0.22 -19.06 9.39
N LEU A 151 0.96 -19.23 8.80
CA LEU A 151 1.69 -18.10 8.26
C LEU A 151 1.03 -17.61 6.96
N PRO A 152 0.90 -16.29 6.76
CA PRO A 152 0.43 -15.74 5.51
C PRO A 152 1.37 -16.12 4.36
N PRO A 153 0.82 -16.39 3.15
CA PRO A 153 1.65 -16.62 1.98
C PRO A 153 2.59 -15.45 1.70
N VAL A 154 3.82 -15.74 1.27
CA VAL A 154 4.84 -14.70 1.05
C VAL A 154 4.38 -13.64 0.04
N TYR A 155 3.63 -14.02 -0.99
CA TYR A 155 3.10 -13.06 -1.98
C TYR A 155 2.10 -12.07 -1.39
N THR A 156 1.29 -12.48 -0.40
CA THR A 156 0.40 -11.62 0.38
C THR A 156 1.22 -10.57 1.11
N CYS A 157 2.27 -11.00 1.82
CA CYS A 157 3.16 -10.09 2.53
C CYS A 157 3.86 -9.11 1.58
N ILE A 158 4.33 -9.57 0.41
CA ILE A 158 4.93 -8.70 -0.62
C ILE A 158 3.94 -7.64 -1.08
N GLY A 159 2.67 -7.99 -1.27
CA GLY A 159 1.64 -7.03 -1.66
C GLY A 159 1.37 -5.97 -0.63
N VAL A 160 1.24 -6.37 0.63
CA VAL A 160 1.06 -5.44 1.74
C VAL A 160 2.28 -4.53 1.93
N LEU A 161 3.49 -5.08 1.85
CA LEU A 161 4.73 -4.28 1.85
C LEU A 161 4.80 -3.34 0.64
N SER A 162 4.30 -3.74 -0.52
CA SER A 162 4.23 -2.88 -1.71
C SER A 162 3.29 -1.70 -1.48
N PHE A 163 2.15 -1.94 -0.82
CA PHE A 163 1.23 -0.88 -0.38
C PHE A 163 1.88 0.10 0.59
N LEU A 164 2.51 -0.40 1.66
CA LEU A 164 3.22 0.46 2.62
C LEU A 164 4.35 1.26 1.96
N ALA A 165 5.13 0.63 1.08
CA ALA A 165 6.17 1.33 0.30
C ALA A 165 5.57 2.38 -0.65
N ARG A 166 4.39 2.13 -1.20
CA ARG A 166 3.69 3.08 -2.09
C ARG A 166 3.18 4.30 -1.33
N LEU A 167 2.71 4.14 -0.09
CA LEU A 167 2.33 5.27 0.76
C LEU A 167 3.49 6.23 0.92
N GLY A 168 4.68 5.74 1.27
CA GLY A 168 5.87 6.57 1.43
C GLY A 168 6.34 7.29 0.16
N VAL A 169 5.99 6.78 -1.03
CA VAL A 169 6.31 7.43 -2.31
C VAL A 169 5.25 8.45 -2.73
N SER A 170 3.99 8.26 -2.31
CA SER A 170 2.84 9.01 -2.85
C SER A 170 2.27 10.03 -1.86
N GLY A 171 2.48 9.83 -0.56
CA GLY A 171 1.97 10.70 0.50
C GLY A 171 2.83 11.95 0.67
N GLN A 172 2.21 13.02 1.17
CA GLN A 172 2.94 14.20 1.59
C GLN A 172 3.63 13.94 2.93
N VAL A 173 4.61 14.78 3.25
CA VAL A 173 5.36 14.68 4.53
C VAL A 173 4.41 14.80 5.71
N GLU A 174 3.47 15.74 5.63
CA GLU A 174 2.49 16.08 6.67
C GLU A 174 1.49 14.94 6.89
N ASP A 175 1.10 14.23 5.83
CA ASP A 175 0.18 13.08 5.91
C ASP A 175 0.80 11.90 6.68
N LEU A 176 2.11 11.70 6.49
CA LEU A 176 2.85 10.54 6.99
C LEU A 176 3.57 10.81 8.31
N ALA A 177 3.75 12.09 8.68
CA ALA A 177 4.42 12.49 9.93
C ALA A 177 3.88 11.75 11.17
N PRO A 178 2.57 11.60 11.38
CA PRO A 178 2.04 10.91 12.56
C PRO A 178 2.31 9.40 12.57
N LEU A 179 2.71 8.83 11.44
CA LEU A 179 2.86 7.39 11.25
C LEU A 179 4.33 6.93 11.17
N VAL A 180 5.27 7.85 10.95
CA VAL A 180 6.67 7.52 10.62
C VAL A 180 7.34 6.64 11.67
N THR A 181 7.20 6.97 12.96
CA THR A 181 7.76 6.18 14.06
C THR A 181 7.17 4.77 14.12
N GLN A 182 5.84 4.65 14.01
CA GLN A 182 5.19 3.35 13.99
C GLN A 182 5.61 2.51 12.76
N PHE A 183 5.71 3.15 11.59
CA PHE A 183 6.16 2.48 10.36
C PHE A 183 7.56 1.95 10.54
N PHE A 184 8.47 2.79 11.03
CA PHE A 184 9.85 2.42 11.23
C PHE A 184 9.98 1.24 12.18
N ASP A 185 9.44 1.34 13.40
CA ASP A 185 9.60 0.32 14.44
C ASP A 185 9.04 -1.04 13.99
N LYS A 186 7.86 -1.04 13.35
CA LYS A 186 7.22 -2.27 12.89
C LYS A 186 7.99 -2.90 11.73
N ILE A 187 8.50 -2.11 10.80
CA ILE A 187 9.24 -2.60 9.63
C ILE A 187 10.64 -3.06 10.02
N LEU A 188 11.32 -2.34 10.92
CA LEU A 188 12.62 -2.73 11.45
C LEU A 188 12.52 -4.09 12.17
N ARG A 189 11.47 -4.29 12.97
CA ARG A 189 11.18 -5.60 13.60
C ARG A 189 11.03 -6.74 12.57
N ILE A 190 10.43 -6.47 11.41
CA ILE A 190 10.33 -7.48 10.33
C ILE A 190 11.71 -7.72 9.69
N ALA A 191 12.49 -6.66 9.52
CA ALA A 191 13.79 -6.69 8.88
C ALA A 191 14.85 -7.44 9.70
N GLN A 192 14.82 -7.30 11.03
CA GLN A 192 15.81 -7.89 11.94
C GLN A 192 15.27 -9.08 12.76
N GLY A 193 13.97 -9.17 13.01
CA GLY A 193 13.41 -10.15 13.97
C GLY A 193 13.46 -11.61 13.53
N ASP A 194 13.52 -12.52 14.51
CA ASP A 194 13.76 -13.96 14.31
C ASP A 194 12.52 -14.86 14.31
N SER A 195 11.33 -14.26 14.40
CA SER A 195 10.07 -15.00 14.36
C SER A 195 9.87 -15.70 13.01
N ALA A 196 9.02 -16.74 13.00
CA ALA A 196 8.72 -17.51 11.79
C ALA A 196 8.15 -16.62 10.68
N ILE A 197 7.30 -15.64 11.02
CA ILE A 197 6.77 -14.65 10.07
C ILE A 197 7.87 -13.76 9.49
N CYS A 198 8.79 -13.24 10.31
CA CYS A 198 9.89 -12.40 9.82
C CYS A 198 10.80 -13.19 8.86
N LYS A 199 11.11 -14.45 9.19
CA LYS A 199 11.87 -15.34 8.30
C LYS A 199 11.13 -15.66 7.01
N ASN A 200 9.82 -15.92 7.09
CA ASN A 200 8.97 -16.17 5.92
C ASN A 200 8.93 -14.96 4.98
N ILE A 201 8.76 -13.75 5.50
CA ILE A 201 8.80 -12.51 4.70
C ILE A 201 10.18 -12.34 4.06
N ARG A 202 11.25 -12.46 4.85
CA ARG A 202 12.64 -12.26 4.38
C ARG A 202 13.12 -13.34 3.40
N SER A 203 12.41 -14.47 3.26
CA SER A 203 12.74 -15.51 2.28
C SER A 203 12.73 -14.98 0.83
N SER A 204 11.92 -13.96 0.53
CA SER A 204 11.80 -13.38 -0.81
C SER A 204 12.69 -12.15 -1.00
N ALA A 205 13.44 -12.12 -2.09
CA ALA A 205 14.21 -10.95 -2.52
C ALA A 205 13.33 -9.69 -2.69
N SER A 206 12.12 -9.86 -3.24
CA SER A 206 11.17 -8.76 -3.42
C SER A 206 10.75 -8.14 -2.09
N ALA A 207 10.49 -8.96 -1.07
CA ALA A 207 10.15 -8.49 0.25
C ALA A 207 11.32 -7.75 0.92
N ARG A 208 12.54 -8.33 0.90
CA ARG A 208 13.74 -7.68 1.45
C ARG A 208 14.01 -6.33 0.79
N LYS A 209 13.89 -6.24 -0.54
CA LYS A 209 13.95 -4.99 -1.30
C LYS A 209 12.90 -3.97 -0.86
N LEU A 210 11.68 -4.40 -0.55
CA LEU A 210 10.62 -3.51 -0.05
C LEU A 210 10.90 -3.01 1.36
N LEU A 211 11.43 -3.86 2.25
CA LEU A 211 11.86 -3.45 3.60
C LEU A 211 12.89 -2.32 3.54
N VAL A 212 13.94 -2.48 2.71
CA VAL A 212 14.93 -1.42 2.46
C VAL A 212 14.27 -0.13 1.98
N LYS A 213 13.34 -0.22 1.01
CA LYS A 213 12.65 0.95 0.48
C LYS A 213 11.81 1.67 1.54
N ILE A 214 11.11 0.94 2.41
CA ILE A 214 10.27 1.52 3.46
C ILE A 214 11.14 2.17 4.53
N LEU A 215 12.18 1.49 5.02
CA LEU A 215 13.11 2.04 6.03
C LEU A 215 13.80 3.30 5.51
N ARG A 216 14.30 3.28 4.25
CA ARG A 216 14.87 4.46 3.59
C ARG A 216 13.88 5.62 3.58
N THR A 217 12.61 5.34 3.30
CA THR A 217 11.57 6.37 3.25
C THR A 217 11.28 6.94 4.64
N CYS A 218 11.27 6.09 5.68
CA CYS A 218 11.14 6.54 7.06
C CYS A 218 12.32 7.43 7.48
N ALA A 219 13.56 7.02 7.19
CA ALA A 219 14.75 7.83 7.48
C ALA A 219 14.74 9.18 6.75
N THR A 220 14.41 9.17 5.46
CA THR A 220 14.30 10.37 4.63
C THR A 220 13.20 11.32 5.13
N LEU A 221 12.10 10.77 5.63
CA LEU A 221 10.97 11.52 6.19
C LEU A 221 11.32 12.08 7.57
N ALA A 222 11.96 11.29 8.44
CA ALA A 222 12.41 11.73 9.76
C ALA A 222 13.38 12.92 9.66
N LEU A 223 14.35 12.88 8.73
CA LEU A 223 15.26 14.03 8.47
C LEU A 223 14.49 15.28 8.06
N THR A 224 13.57 15.17 7.09
CA THR A 224 12.79 16.33 6.65
C THR A 224 11.82 16.86 7.71
N LEU A 225 11.34 16.01 8.61
CA LEU A 225 10.54 16.44 9.76
C LEU A 225 11.40 17.16 10.80
N ALA A 226 12.62 16.66 11.05
CA ALA A 226 13.59 17.30 11.94
C ALA A 226 13.98 18.70 11.44
N GLU A 227 14.31 18.84 10.14
CA GLU A 227 14.60 20.13 9.48
C GLU A 227 13.46 21.14 9.63
N LYS A 228 12.20 20.66 9.61
CA LYS A 228 11.00 21.49 9.78
C LYS A 228 10.66 21.79 11.24
N GLY A 229 11.38 21.22 12.21
CA GLY A 229 11.04 21.30 13.64
C GLY A 229 9.69 20.66 13.98
N ASP A 230 9.30 19.61 13.26
CA ASP A 230 8.01 18.94 13.44
C ASP A 230 8.02 18.11 14.75
N PRO A 231 7.04 18.30 15.65
CA PRO A 231 7.03 17.65 16.96
C PRO A 231 6.65 16.16 16.92
N HIS A 232 6.21 15.61 15.78
CA HIS A 232 5.83 14.19 15.68
C HIS A 232 7.02 13.24 15.81
N VAL A 233 8.25 13.72 15.58
CA VAL A 233 9.47 12.92 15.71
C VAL A 233 10.49 13.67 16.57
N PRO A 234 10.62 13.30 17.85
CA PRO A 234 11.66 13.81 18.73
C PRO A 234 13.07 13.60 18.14
N GLU A 235 14.00 14.48 18.44
CA GLU A 235 15.37 14.47 17.90
C GLU A 235 16.11 13.15 18.20
N ASP A 236 15.97 12.61 19.42
CA ASP A 236 16.51 11.31 19.82
C ASP A 236 15.94 10.18 18.96
N LYS A 237 14.66 10.27 18.58
CA LYS A 237 14.02 9.30 17.71
C LYS A 237 14.51 9.42 16.26
N VAL A 238 14.81 10.63 15.78
CA VAL A 238 15.41 10.84 14.45
C VAL A 238 16.77 10.16 14.39
N SER A 239 17.64 10.39 15.36
CA SER A 239 18.96 9.76 15.46
C SER A 239 18.86 8.22 15.49
N PHE A 240 17.95 7.68 16.30
CA PHE A 240 17.69 6.24 16.35
C PHE A 240 17.23 5.67 14.99
N ILE A 241 16.31 6.37 14.30
CA ILE A 241 15.84 5.94 12.97
C ILE A 241 17.00 5.90 11.97
N LEU A 242 17.91 6.88 12.04
CA LEU A 242 19.04 6.98 11.12
C LEU A 242 20.08 5.89 11.35
N GLU A 243 20.53 5.71 12.58
CA GLU A 243 21.54 4.72 12.95
C GLU A 243 21.08 3.30 12.55
N GLU A 244 19.90 2.88 13.00
CA GLU A 244 19.34 1.57 12.67
C GLU A 244 19.08 1.39 11.16
N SER A 245 18.73 2.46 10.45
CA SER A 245 18.58 2.41 8.99
C SER A 245 19.92 2.19 8.29
N ILE A 246 20.93 2.97 8.66
CA ILE A 246 22.28 2.92 8.07
C ILE A 246 22.90 1.54 8.32
N ASP A 247 22.86 1.06 9.55
CA ASP A 247 23.33 -0.26 9.93
C ASP A 247 22.63 -1.35 9.12
N PHE A 248 21.31 -1.29 9.04
CA PHE A 248 20.55 -2.25 8.24
C PHE A 248 20.93 -2.21 6.75
N PHE A 249 21.14 -1.02 6.16
CA PHE A 249 21.52 -0.91 4.76
C PHE A 249 22.94 -1.42 4.50
N LEU A 250 23.90 -1.11 5.38
CA LEU A 250 25.28 -1.59 5.28
C LEU A 250 25.35 -3.11 5.31
N VAL A 251 24.63 -3.76 6.24
CA VAL A 251 24.50 -5.22 6.26
C VAL A 251 23.84 -5.74 4.98
N THR A 252 22.82 -5.04 4.48
CA THR A 252 22.07 -5.44 3.27
C THR A 252 22.88 -5.29 1.97
N LEU A 253 23.99 -4.55 1.95
CA LEU A 253 24.90 -4.52 0.79
C LEU A 253 25.51 -5.89 0.46
N ALA A 254 25.57 -6.80 1.45
CA ALA A 254 26.02 -8.17 1.27
C ALA A 254 24.91 -9.15 0.86
N ASP A 255 23.69 -8.68 0.57
CA ASP A 255 22.57 -9.56 0.18
C ASP A 255 22.88 -10.38 -1.08
N LYS A 256 22.47 -11.64 -1.10
CA LYS A 256 22.68 -12.55 -2.23
C LYS A 256 22.05 -12.03 -3.54
N ASP A 257 20.94 -11.32 -3.44
CA ASP A 257 20.14 -10.87 -4.59
C ASP A 257 20.55 -9.44 -5.01
N MET A 258 21.03 -9.29 -6.24
CA MET A 258 21.50 -7.99 -6.78
C MET A 258 20.45 -6.87 -6.66
N PRO A 259 19.14 -7.09 -6.94
CA PRO A 259 18.13 -6.03 -6.78
C PRO A 259 17.97 -5.52 -5.33
N VAL A 260 18.33 -6.34 -4.34
CA VAL A 260 18.29 -5.96 -2.91
C VAL A 260 19.53 -5.12 -2.58
N ARG A 261 20.72 -5.56 -3.00
CA ARG A 261 21.97 -4.79 -2.88
C ARG A 261 21.88 -3.41 -3.52
N PHE A 262 21.33 -3.34 -4.73
CA PHE A 262 21.12 -2.06 -5.43
C PHE A 262 20.17 -1.14 -4.65
N ALA A 263 19.10 -1.69 -4.06
CA ALA A 263 18.19 -0.91 -3.24
C ALA A 263 18.87 -0.37 -1.97
N ALA A 264 19.74 -1.16 -1.34
CA ALA A 264 20.49 -0.76 -0.15
C ALA A 264 21.53 0.34 -0.47
N SER A 265 22.32 0.17 -1.54
CA SER A 265 23.26 1.18 -2.01
C SER A 265 22.56 2.50 -2.34
N LYS A 266 21.41 2.44 -3.03
CA LYS A 266 20.59 3.63 -3.30
C LYS A 266 20.03 4.25 -2.02
N ALA A 267 19.67 3.44 -1.02
CA ALA A 267 19.15 3.93 0.24
C ALA A 267 20.21 4.73 1.01
N LEU A 268 21.43 4.19 1.14
CA LEU A 268 22.56 4.88 1.74
C LEU A 268 22.86 6.20 1.04
N ALA A 269 22.98 6.18 -0.30
CA ALA A 269 23.23 7.40 -1.06
C ALA A 269 22.16 8.47 -0.83
N MET A 270 20.88 8.09 -0.75
CA MET A 270 19.80 9.04 -0.53
C MET A 270 19.73 9.59 0.90
N VAL A 271 20.09 8.78 1.90
CA VAL A 271 20.18 9.25 3.29
C VAL A 271 21.40 10.16 3.45
N ALA A 272 22.56 9.77 2.93
CA ALA A 272 23.79 10.57 2.98
C ALA A 272 23.62 11.95 2.32
N LEU A 273 22.92 12.04 1.18
CA LEU A 273 22.62 13.32 0.52
C LEU A 273 21.72 14.26 1.34
N LYS A 274 21.06 13.76 2.38
CA LYS A 274 20.19 14.54 3.28
C LYS A 274 20.78 14.77 4.66
N LEU A 275 21.89 14.11 4.99
CA LEU A 275 22.62 14.42 6.22
C LEU A 275 23.30 15.78 6.02
N ASP A 276 23.23 16.64 7.03
CA ASP A 276 23.94 17.91 7.02
C ASP A 276 25.45 17.69 6.86
N ALA A 277 26.15 18.71 6.34
CA ALA A 277 27.56 18.59 5.96
C ALA A 277 28.46 18.04 7.09
N ASP A 278 28.14 18.34 8.35
CA ASP A 278 28.89 17.87 9.53
C ASP A 278 28.66 16.39 9.87
N MET A 279 27.51 15.79 9.51
CA MET A 279 27.21 14.36 9.73
C MET A 279 27.56 13.48 8.53
N SER A 280 27.73 14.09 7.35
CA SER A 280 28.10 13.38 6.11
C SER A 280 29.55 12.85 6.12
N ALA A 281 30.40 13.39 6.99
CA ALA A 281 31.82 13.03 7.09
C ALA A 281 32.07 11.70 7.83
N ASP A 282 31.09 11.21 8.60
CA ASP A 282 31.19 10.03 9.47
C ASP A 282 30.53 8.77 8.90
N VAL A 283 29.99 8.83 7.67
CA VAL A 283 29.25 7.74 6.97
C VAL A 283 29.99 7.21 5.75
#